data_AF-A0A7W3R6V8-F1
#
_entry.id   AF-A0A7W3R6V8-F1
#
_cell.length_a   1.000
_cell.length_b   1.000
_cell.length_c   1.000
_cell.angle_alpha   90.00
_cell.angle_beta   90.00
_cell.angle_gamma   90.00
#
_symmetry.space_group_name_H-M   'P 1'
#
loop_
_entity.id
_entity.type
_entity.pdbx_description
1 polymer ?
#
loop_
_entity_poly.entity_id
_entity_poly.type
_entity_poly.pdbx_seq_one_letter_code
_entity_poly.pdbx_strand_id
1 'polypeptide(L)' 'MSGYRVHAAPAGVTCDAGSHGGEPVSAAVVTADGSAWCRGCWREILAAMTQDGQRVTYTTAARTALGLDTPHAEGTGA' A
#
# COMPACT_ATOMS: atom_id res chain seq x y z
N MET A 1 20.06 4.58 -7.00
CA MET A 1 18.66 4.53 -7.47
C MET A 1 17.78 4.74 -6.25
N SER A 2 17.22 5.93 -6.07
CA SER A 2 16.31 6.22 -4.96
C SER A 2 14.94 5.66 -5.32
N GLY A 3 14.66 4.41 -4.92
CA GLY A 3 13.34 3.80 -5.10
C GLY A 3 12.27 4.57 -4.32
N TYR A 4 11.03 4.50 -4.78
CA TYR A 4 9.90 5.15 -4.10
C TYR A 4 9.60 4.41 -2.79
N ARG A 5 9.86 5.06 -1.66
CA ARG A 5 9.76 4.42 -0.34
C ARG A 5 8.35 4.54 0.23
N VAL A 6 7.86 3.44 0.78
CA VAL A 6 6.51 3.32 1.34
C VAL A 6 6.59 2.81 2.78
N HIS A 7 5.91 3.51 3.67
CA HIS A 7 5.85 3.24 5.10
C HIS A 7 4.44 2.77 5.48
N ALA A 8 4.29 2.10 6.62
CA ALA A 8 2.96 1.86 7.17
C ALA A 8 2.34 3.18 7.62
N ALA A 9 1.04 3.33 7.40
CA ALA A 9 0.31 4.45 7.93
C ALA A 9 0.22 4.34 9.48
N PRO A 10 0.43 5.44 10.22
CA PRO A 10 0.12 5.49 11.64
C PRO A 10 -1.37 5.20 11.90
N ALA A 11 -1.68 4.71 13.11
CA ALA A 11 -3.07 4.52 13.52
C ALA A 11 -3.84 5.86 13.48
N GLY A 12 -5.08 5.81 13.00
CA GLY A 12 -5.95 6.99 12.88
C GLY A 12 -5.75 7.82 11.61
N VAL A 13 -4.76 7.52 10.78
CA VAL A 13 -4.60 8.17 9.46
C VAL A 13 -5.61 7.59 8.47
N THR A 14 -6.32 8.48 7.78
CA THR A 14 -7.31 8.13 6.75
C THR A 14 -6.70 8.19 5.35
N CYS A 15 -7.29 7.46 4.42
CA CYS A 15 -6.97 7.51 3.01
C CYS A 15 -7.27 8.88 2.43
N ASP A 16 -6.36 9.41 1.62
CA ASP A 16 -6.51 10.71 0.93
C ASP A 16 -7.42 10.60 -0.31
N ALA A 17 -7.79 9.38 -0.71
CA ALA A 17 -8.65 9.18 -1.87
C ALA A 17 -10.05 9.75 -1.63
N GLY A 18 -10.45 10.72 -2.45
CA GLY A 18 -11.81 11.26 -2.46
C GLY A 18 -12.87 10.29 -3.00
N SER A 19 -12.46 9.13 -3.53
CA SER A 19 -13.35 8.11 -4.11
C SER A 19 -14.16 7.30 -3.09
N HIS A 20 -13.94 7.53 -1.79
CA HIS A 20 -14.67 6.83 -0.71
C HIS A 20 -16.05 7.43 -0.40
N GLY A 21 -16.56 8.36 -1.21
CA GLY A 21 -17.93 8.88 -1.04
C GLY A 21 -18.16 9.63 0.27
N GLY A 22 -17.09 10.12 0.90
CA GLY A 22 -17.14 10.83 2.20
C GLY A 22 -16.95 9.94 3.42
N GLU A 23 -16.88 8.62 3.28
CA GLU A 23 -16.58 7.73 4.41
C GLU A 23 -15.06 7.67 4.70
N PRO A 24 -14.64 7.86 5.96
CA PRO A 24 -13.23 7.75 6.32
C PRO A 24 -12.78 6.30 6.25
N VAL A 25 -11.88 5.98 5.32
CA VAL A 25 -11.24 4.67 5.21
C VAL A 25 -9.85 4.75 5.80
N SER A 26 -9.48 3.84 6.68
CA SER A 26 -8.13 3.80 7.27
C SER A 26 -7.06 3.60 6.19
N ALA A 27 -6.01 4.41 6.24
CA ALA A 27 -4.84 4.22 5.40
C ALA A 27 -4.05 2.99 5.86
N ALA A 28 -3.48 2.26 4.89
CA ALA A 28 -2.56 1.16 5.15
C ALA A 28 -1.10 1.64 5.04
N VAL A 29 -0.85 2.59 4.15
CA VAL A 29 0.49 3.09 3.86
C VAL A 29 0.55 4.61 3.77
N VAL A 30 1.74 5.15 4.01
CA VAL A 30 2.11 6.54 3.72
C VAL A 30 3.33 6.53 2.79
N THR A 31 3.27 7.32 1.74
CA THR A 31 4.32 7.46 0.73
C THR A 31 5.34 8.53 1.10
N ALA A 32 6.47 8.55 0.39
CA ALA A 32 7.56 9.50 0.67
C ALA A 32 7.17 10.99 0.52
N ASP A 33 6.14 11.28 -0.28
CA ASP A 33 5.55 12.62 -0.44
C ASP A 33 4.51 12.97 0.64
N GLY A 34 4.24 12.05 1.58
CA GLY A 34 3.31 12.24 2.68
C GLY A 34 1.88 11.79 2.39
N SER A 35 1.57 11.31 1.18
CA SER A 35 0.23 10.86 0.84
C SER A 35 -0.13 9.54 1.55
N ALA A 36 -1.36 9.44 2.04
CA ALA A 36 -1.88 8.29 2.78
C ALA A 36 -2.88 7.49 1.93
N TRP A 37 -2.64 6.19 1.79
CA TRP A 37 -3.47 5.34 0.93
C TRP A 37 -3.98 4.10 1.67
N CYS A 38 -5.27 3.82 1.54
CA CYS A 38 -5.82 2.53 1.91
C CYS A 38 -5.29 1.43 0.98
N ARG A 39 -5.45 0.16 1.39
CA ARG A 39 -5.01 -1.00 0.59
C ARG A 39 -5.56 -1.01 -0.84
N GLY A 40 -6.81 -0.60 -1.04
CA GLY A 40 -7.45 -0.58 -2.35
C GLY A 40 -6.77 0.41 -3.29
N CYS A 41 -6.79 1.69 -2.94
CA CYS A 41 -6.20 2.76 -3.73
C CYS A 41 -4.69 2.58 -3.94
N TRP A 42 -3.98 2.08 -2.93
CA TRP A 42 -2.55 1.78 -3.07
C TRP A 42 -2.27 0.74 -4.16
N ARG A 43 -3.11 -0.29 -4.32
CA ARG A 43 -2.91 -1.31 -5.37
C ARG A 43 -3.01 -0.72 -6.77
N GLU A 44 -3.93 0.21 -6.98
CA GLU A 44 -4.10 0.89 -8.27
C GLU A 44 -2.89 1.78 -8.59
N ILE A 45 -2.43 2.55 -7.60
CA ILE A 45 -1.23 3.39 -7.71
C ILE A 45 0.00 2.52 -8.00
N LEU A 46 0.18 1.43 -7.26
CA LEU A 46 1.29 0.50 -7.47
C LEU A 46 1.29 -0.11 -8.88
N ALA A 47 0.11 -0.45 -9.41
CA ALA A 47 -0.01 -0.98 -10.76
C ALA A 47 0.47 0.04 -11.81
N ALA A 48 0.04 1.29 -11.71
CA ALA A 48 0.48 2.37 -12.59
C ALA A 48 1.99 2.61 -12.48
N MET A 49 2.52 2.72 -11.25
CA MET A 49 3.96 2.89 -11.00
C MET A 49 4.79 1.73 -11.59
N THR A 50 4.28 0.51 -11.51
CA THR A 50 4.96 -0.67 -12.06
C THR A 50 4.98 -0.64 -13.58
N GLN A 51 3.88 -0.21 -14.21
CA GLN A 51 3.81 -0.02 -15.67
C GLN A 51 4.80 1.05 -16.15
N ASP A 52 5.03 2.09 -15.34
CA ASP A 52 6.03 3.13 -15.60
C ASP A 52 7.48 2.70 -15.26
N GLY A 53 7.69 1.44 -14.85
CA GLY A 53 9.00 0.90 -14.52
C GLY A 53 9.58 1.40 -13.19
N GLN A 54 8.77 2.05 -12.34
CA GLN A 54 9.22 2.50 -11.03
C GLN A 54 9.40 1.32 -10.07
N ARG A 55 10.45 1.41 -9.25
CA ARG A 55 10.71 0.45 -8.16
C ARG A 55 10.23 1.01 -6.84
N VAL A 56 9.32 0.28 -6.20
CA VAL A 56 8.80 0.59 -4.87
C VAL A 56 9.56 -0.20 -3.81
N THR A 57 9.96 0.46 -2.74
CA THR A 57 10.60 -0.17 -1.57
C THR A 57 9.73 0.01 -0.34
N TYR A 58 9.29 -1.10 0.24
CA TYR A 58 8.45 -1.11 1.44
C TYR A 58 9.30 -1.27 2.70
N THR A 59 8.94 -0.56 3.78
CA THR A 59 9.41 -0.92 5.12
C THR A 59 8.75 -2.23 5.58
N THR A 60 9.35 -2.92 6.55
CA THR A 60 8.76 -4.13 7.13
C THR A 60 7.34 -3.91 7.62
N ALA A 61 7.08 -2.79 8.31
CA ALA A 61 5.75 -2.43 8.77
C ALA A 61 4.75 -2.25 7.61
N ALA A 62 5.19 -1.63 6.50
CA ALA A 62 4.34 -1.45 5.32
C ALA A 62 3.98 -2.80 4.69
N ARG A 63 4.95 -3.73 4.61
CA ARG A 63 4.72 -5.08 4.09
C ARG A 63 3.70 -5.83 4.94
N THR A 64 3.78 -5.73 6.26
CA THR A 64 2.81 -6.33 7.18
C THR A 64 1.42 -5.70 7.02
N ALA A 65 1.32 -4.37 6.98
CA ALA A 65 0.04 -3.67 6.77
C ALA A 65 -0.62 -4.05 5.43
N LEU A 66 0.19 -4.22 4.38
CA LEU A 66 -0.24 -4.65 3.06
C LEU A 66 -0.39 -6.19 2.93
N GLY A 67 0.00 -6.96 3.94
CA GLY A 67 -0.07 -8.43 3.92
C GLY A 67 0.81 -9.06 2.85
N LEU A 68 1.91 -8.42 2.50
CA LEU A 68 2.89 -8.90 1.51
C LEU A 68 3.82 -9.97 2.08
N ASP A 69 3.80 -10.16 3.40
CA ASP A 69 4.61 -11.16 4.11
C ASP A 69 3.85 -12.48 4.34
N THR A 70 2.54 -12.51 4.05
CA THR A 70 1.76 -13.74 4.13
C THR A 70 2.01 -14.55 2.86
N PRO A 71 2.60 -15.76 2.94
CA PRO A 71 2.65 -16.62 1.77
C PRO A 71 1.21 -16.88 1.31
N HIS A 72 0.96 -16.77 0.00
CA HIS A 72 -0.25 -17.30 -0.59
C HIS A 72 -0.32 -18.75 -0.13
N ALA A 73 -1.37 -19.15 0.58
CA ALA A 73 -1.55 -20.56 0.93
C ALA A 73 -1.71 -21.31 -0.40
N GLU A 74 -0.61 -21.88 -0.90
CA GLU A 74 -0.65 -22.84 -1.99
C GLU A 74 -1.46 -24.02 -1.48
N GLY A 75 -2.66 -24.19 -2.05
CA GLY A 75 -3.54 -25.29 -1.74
C GLY A 75 -2.79 -26.60 -1.90
N THR A 76 -2.61 -27.30 -0.79
CA THR A 76 -2.34 -28.73 -0.80
C THR A 76 -3.63 -29.44 -1.18
N GLY A 77 -3.61 -30.18 -2.29
CA GLY A 77 -4.65 -31.12 -2.70
C GLY A 77 -4.11 -31.92 -3.88
N ALA A 78 -3.38 -33.00 -3.60
CA ALA A 78 -3.87 -34.38 -3.44
C ALA A 78 -4.03 -35.08 -4.80
#